data_AF-A0A9D7NY77-F1
#
_entry.id   AF-A0A9D7NY77-F1
#
_cell.length_a   1.000
_cell.length_b   1.000
_cell.length_c   1.000
_cell.angle_alpha   90.00
_cell.angle_beta   90.00
_cell.angle_gamma   90.00
#
_symmetry.space_group_name_H-M   'P 1'
#
loop_
_entity.id
_entity.type
_entity.pdbx_description
1 polymer ?
#
loop_
_entity_poly.entity_id
_entity_poly.type
_entity_poly.pdbx_seq_one_letter_code
_entity_poly.pdbx_strand_id
1 'polypeptide(L)'
;MLNGAGLNPRPYADQYPEGIHINQAALIIPDPGNNQRYYLFHNTIDNDIELTSEHLYLTQVDMSLNSNLGGVTSKNEILLDDNLNQGKLTAVRHGNGRDWWVYCHQANTARYYRFLVDPTGINGPFIQDIGETWEPQGGQGCFSQDGSKFANYWSVSDLEIFDVDRCTGEFYNPVHIPISDGEGLGGVAFSPSGQYLYVSLT
;
A
#
# COMPACT_ATOMS: atom_id res chain seq x y z
N MET A 1 -16.44 14.81 8.65
CA MET A 1 -15.75 14.03 9.69
C MET A 1 -15.11 14.97 10.70
N LEU A 2 -15.22 14.69 11.99
CA LEU A 2 -14.56 15.49 13.05
C LEU A 2 -13.03 15.33 12.95
N ASN A 3 -12.27 16.42 13.08
CA ASN A 3 -10.81 16.43 13.01
C ASN A 3 -10.21 15.86 11.70
N GLY A 4 -10.98 15.79 10.61
CA GLY A 4 -10.58 15.18 9.34
C GLY A 4 -9.71 16.03 8.40
N ALA A 5 -9.42 17.29 8.73
CA ALA A 5 -8.54 18.13 7.92
C ALA A 5 -7.05 17.77 8.12
N GLY A 6 -6.21 17.97 7.10
CA GLY A 6 -4.75 17.77 7.20
C GLY A 6 -4.33 16.30 7.35
N LEU A 7 -5.01 15.39 6.64
CA LEU A 7 -4.79 13.93 6.71
C LEU A 7 -3.54 13.43 6.00
N ASN A 8 -2.65 14.32 5.59
CA ASN A 8 -1.29 14.04 5.18
C ASN A 8 -0.42 15.23 5.63
N PRO A 9 0.73 14.99 6.26
CA PRO A 9 1.70 16.05 6.53
C PRO A 9 2.55 16.30 5.28
N ARG A 10 3.47 17.28 5.36
CA ARG A 10 4.56 17.55 4.40
C ARG A 10 4.20 18.42 3.19
N PRO A 11 5.21 19.05 2.53
CA PRO A 11 5.00 20.07 1.51
C PRO A 11 4.16 19.62 0.31
N TYR A 12 4.22 18.34 -0.06
CA TYR A 12 3.40 17.83 -1.16
C TYR A 12 1.90 17.98 -0.87
N ALA A 13 1.46 17.71 0.36
CA ALA A 13 0.06 17.92 0.75
C ALA A 13 -0.34 19.40 0.75
N ASP A 14 0.60 20.32 1.02
CA ASP A 14 0.36 21.77 0.95
C ASP A 14 0.22 22.27 -0.50
N GLN A 15 0.93 21.63 -1.45
CA GLN A 15 0.81 21.93 -2.88
C GLN A 15 -0.51 21.44 -3.48
N TYR A 16 -1.07 20.34 -2.93
CA TYR A 16 -2.29 19.71 -3.42
C TYR A 16 -3.40 19.71 -2.34
N PRO A 17 -3.98 20.88 -2.03
CA PRO A 17 -4.93 21.03 -0.92
C PRO A 17 -6.27 20.30 -1.14
N GLU A 18 -6.58 19.93 -2.39
CA GLU A 18 -7.81 19.24 -2.77
C GLU A 18 -7.66 17.71 -2.79
N GLY A 19 -6.45 17.18 -2.56
CA GLY A 19 -6.20 15.74 -2.45
C GLY A 19 -4.84 15.29 -3.00
N ILE A 20 -4.40 14.11 -2.56
CA ILE A 20 -3.14 13.51 -3.01
C ILE A 20 -3.33 12.84 -4.37
N HIS A 21 -2.51 13.23 -5.35
CA HIS A 21 -2.53 12.69 -6.72
C HIS A 21 -1.54 11.52 -6.92
N ILE A 22 -1.28 10.76 -5.85
CA ILE A 22 -0.39 9.61 -5.87
C ILE A 22 -1.21 8.32 -5.91
N ASN A 23 -0.92 7.46 -6.89
CA ASN A 23 -1.56 6.16 -7.01
C ASN A 23 -1.23 5.28 -5.79
N GLN A 24 -2.27 4.74 -5.15
CA GLN A 24 -2.13 3.85 -4.00
C GLN A 24 -1.34 4.46 -2.81
N ALA A 25 -1.42 5.77 -2.59
CA ALA A 25 -0.81 6.44 -1.42
C ALA A 25 -1.70 6.48 -0.19
N ALA A 26 -2.93 5.98 -0.26
CA ALA A 26 -3.84 5.91 0.88
C ALA A 26 -4.57 4.57 0.88
N LEU A 27 -4.61 3.92 2.04
CA LEU A 27 -5.22 2.63 2.24
C LEU A 27 -5.96 2.60 3.58
N ILE A 28 -7.25 2.26 3.55
CA ILE A 28 -8.07 2.15 4.76
C ILE A 28 -8.30 0.67 5.09
N ILE A 29 -7.98 0.28 6.31
CA ILE A 29 -8.18 -1.07 6.84
C ILE A 29 -9.08 -1.02 8.08
N PRO A 30 -10.16 -1.82 8.14
CA PRO A 30 -10.97 -1.91 9.35
C PRO A 30 -10.17 -2.57 10.47
N ASP A 31 -10.33 -2.09 11.70
CA ASP A 31 -9.74 -2.72 12.86
C ASP A 31 -10.45 -4.04 13.20
N PRO A 32 -9.77 -5.20 13.17
CA PRO A 32 -10.36 -6.48 13.55
C PRO A 32 -10.86 -6.56 15.00
N GLY A 33 -10.33 -5.72 15.89
CA GLY A 33 -10.71 -5.65 17.31
C GLY A 33 -11.83 -4.65 17.62
N ASN A 34 -12.16 -3.74 16.70
CA ASN A 34 -13.19 -2.72 16.90
C ASN A 34 -13.88 -2.35 15.57
N ASN A 35 -15.14 -2.75 15.42
CA ASN A 35 -15.93 -2.52 14.20
C ASN A 35 -16.27 -1.04 13.90
N GLN A 36 -15.99 -0.13 14.83
CA GLN A 36 -16.15 1.31 14.65
C GLN A 36 -14.82 2.00 14.37
N ARG A 37 -13.69 1.30 14.44
CA ARG A 37 -12.36 1.87 14.21
C ARG A 37 -11.79 1.42 12.87
N TYR A 38 -11.12 2.36 12.21
CA TYR A 38 -10.40 2.15 10.95
C TYR A 38 -9.01 2.75 11.05
N TYR A 39 -8.07 2.11 10.37
CA TYR A 39 -6.70 2.57 10.18
C TYR A 39 -6.55 3.10 8.77
N LEU A 40 -6.15 4.36 8.63
CA LEU A 40 -5.71 4.95 7.37
C LEU A 40 -4.19 4.93 7.35
N PHE A 41 -3.63 4.10 6.48
CA PHE A 41 -2.23 4.10 6.11
C PHE A 41 -2.05 5.04 4.94
N HIS A 42 -1.05 5.91 5.00
CA HIS A 42 -0.79 6.85 3.93
C HIS A 42 0.67 7.27 3.84
N ASN A 43 1.10 7.62 2.64
CA ASN A 43 2.43 8.20 2.39
C ASN A 43 2.31 9.36 1.40
N THR A 44 3.42 10.07 1.21
CA THR A 44 3.49 11.30 0.42
C THR A 44 4.69 11.25 -0.53
N ILE A 45 5.00 12.36 -1.20
CA ILE A 45 6.33 12.55 -1.80
C ILE A 45 7.08 13.55 -0.93
N ASP A 46 8.23 13.12 -0.40
CA ASP A 46 9.13 13.93 0.41
C ASP A 46 10.37 14.35 -0.37
N ASN A 47 10.75 13.56 -1.39
CA ASN A 47 11.81 13.86 -2.35
C ASN A 47 11.23 13.89 -3.78
N ASP A 48 11.01 15.08 -4.33
CA ASP A 48 10.44 15.27 -5.67
C ASP A 48 11.39 14.83 -6.80
N ILE A 49 12.69 14.69 -6.54
CA ILE A 49 13.68 14.27 -7.54
C ILE A 49 13.67 12.75 -7.68
N GLU A 50 13.66 12.03 -6.55
CA GLU A 50 13.67 10.56 -6.53
C GLU A 50 12.27 9.96 -6.49
N LEU A 51 11.22 10.78 -6.33
CA LEU A 51 9.83 10.37 -6.19
C LEU A 51 9.64 9.35 -5.04
N THR A 52 10.21 9.66 -3.88
CA THR A 52 10.15 8.81 -2.68
C THR A 52 9.43 9.49 -1.52
N SER A 53 8.97 8.67 -0.58
CA SER A 53 8.46 9.11 0.72
C SER A 53 9.44 8.73 1.83
N GLU A 54 9.59 9.58 2.83
CA GLU A 54 10.36 9.27 4.03
C GLU A 54 9.56 8.48 5.08
N HIS A 55 8.22 8.49 4.99
CA HIS A 55 7.37 7.96 6.05
C HIS A 55 6.19 7.16 5.53
N LEU A 56 5.87 6.08 6.23
CA LEU A 56 4.52 5.54 6.24
C LEU A 56 3.81 6.11 7.47
N TYR A 57 2.73 6.84 7.25
CA TYR A 57 1.92 7.41 8.31
C TYR A 57 0.71 6.54 8.62
N LEU A 58 0.28 6.62 9.88
CA LEU A 58 -0.94 6.01 10.40
C LEU A 58 -1.86 7.07 10.98
N THR A 59 -3.12 7.00 10.59
CA THR A 59 -4.22 7.78 11.19
C THR A 59 -5.30 6.81 11.67
N GLN A 60 -5.81 7.04 12.89
CA GLN A 60 -6.94 6.28 13.44
C GLN A 60 -8.24 7.08 13.29
N VAL A 61 -9.26 6.42 12.76
CA VAL A 61 -10.61 6.96 12.57
C VAL A 61 -11.60 6.16 13.40
N ASP A 62 -12.41 6.84 14.20
CA ASP A 62 -13.53 6.26 14.95
C ASP A 62 -14.85 6.76 14.35
N MET A 63 -15.61 5.84 13.76
CA MET A 63 -16.88 6.10 13.08
C MET A 63 -18.04 6.40 14.03
N SER A 64 -17.91 6.11 15.33
CA SER A 64 -18.93 6.43 16.35
C SER A 64 -19.03 7.92 16.65
N LEU A 65 -17.96 8.67 16.36
CA LEU A 65 -17.85 10.08 16.68
C LEU A 65 -18.73 10.97 15.77
N ASN A 66 -18.91 12.22 16.20
CA ASN A 66 -19.64 13.24 15.44
C ASN A 66 -21.04 12.79 14.98
N SER A 67 -21.82 12.20 15.88
CA SER A 67 -23.15 11.65 15.57
C SER A 67 -23.12 10.60 14.44
N ASN A 68 -22.17 9.65 14.51
CA ASN A 68 -21.91 8.62 13.50
C ASN A 68 -21.39 9.12 12.13
N LEU A 69 -20.91 10.36 12.05
CA LEU A 69 -20.21 10.88 10.85
C LEU A 69 -18.68 10.68 10.91
N GLY A 70 -18.21 10.02 11.97
CA GLY A 70 -16.82 9.69 12.23
C GLY A 70 -15.95 10.86 12.67
N GLY A 71 -14.80 10.51 13.25
CA GLY A 71 -13.78 11.44 13.70
C GLY A 71 -12.39 10.83 13.76
N VAL A 72 -11.37 11.65 13.52
CA VAL A 72 -9.97 11.26 13.67
C VAL A 72 -9.57 11.35 15.14
N THR A 73 -9.01 10.26 15.69
CA THR A 73 -8.60 10.13 17.10
C THR A 73 -7.10 10.21 17.30
N SER A 74 -6.31 9.82 16.31
CA SER A 74 -4.85 10.01 16.21
C SER A 74 -4.50 10.20 14.74
N LYS A 75 -3.54 11.06 14.42
CA LYS A 75 -3.35 11.58 13.07
C LYS A 75 -1.87 11.63 12.70
N ASN A 76 -1.56 11.11 11.52
CA ASN A 76 -0.24 11.21 10.89
C ASN A 76 0.90 10.72 11.81
N GLU A 77 0.65 9.70 12.63
CA GLU A 77 1.70 9.08 13.43
C GLU A 77 2.66 8.36 12.49
N ILE A 78 3.97 8.51 12.70
CA ILE A 78 4.98 7.80 11.91
C ILE A 78 4.95 6.33 12.30
N LEU A 79 4.50 5.47 11.40
CA LEU A 79 4.51 4.02 11.57
C LEU A 79 5.83 3.42 11.11
N LEU A 80 6.43 3.99 10.07
CA LEU A 80 7.73 3.63 9.54
C LEU A 80 8.46 4.88 9.04
N ASP A 81 9.75 4.99 9.36
CA ASP A 81 10.66 6.06 8.94
C ASP A 81 11.79 5.41 8.11
N ASP A 82 11.71 5.55 6.78
CA ASP A 82 12.66 4.98 5.81
C ASP A 82 12.45 5.60 4.40
N ASN A 83 13.33 5.33 3.45
CA ASN A 83 13.16 5.74 2.05
C ASN A 83 12.22 4.78 1.31
N LEU A 84 10.94 5.10 1.27
CA LEU A 84 9.88 4.28 0.67
C LEU A 84 9.54 4.73 -0.75
N ASN A 85 9.04 3.81 -1.56
CA ASN A 85 8.31 4.20 -2.77
C ASN A 85 7.09 5.05 -2.39
N GLN A 86 6.86 6.12 -3.14
CA GLN A 86 5.58 6.84 -3.07
C GLN A 86 4.45 5.93 -3.56
N GLY A 87 3.34 5.90 -2.82
CA GLY A 87 2.23 5.01 -3.15
C GLY A 87 2.56 3.53 -3.00
N LYS A 88 1.99 2.72 -3.90
CA LYS A 88 2.08 1.24 -3.92
C LYS A 88 1.68 0.57 -2.59
N LEU A 89 0.89 1.26 -1.77
CA LEU A 89 0.32 0.67 -0.55
C LEU A 89 -0.77 -0.31 -0.95
N THR A 90 -0.61 -1.55 -0.49
CA THR A 90 -1.55 -2.64 -0.80
C THR A 90 -1.78 -3.49 0.43
N ALA A 91 -2.84 -4.28 0.42
CA ALA A 91 -3.14 -5.21 1.50
C ALA A 91 -3.85 -6.46 0.99
N VAL A 92 -3.71 -7.53 1.77
CA VAL A 92 -4.43 -8.79 1.58
C VAL A 92 -4.92 -9.32 2.92
N ARG A 93 -6.07 -9.99 2.89
CA ARG A 93 -6.63 -10.62 4.09
C ARG A 93 -5.77 -11.81 4.52
N HIS A 94 -5.41 -11.85 5.79
CA HIS A 94 -4.68 -12.94 6.42
C HIS A 94 -5.39 -14.29 6.21
N GLY A 95 -4.64 -15.39 6.29
CA GLY A 95 -5.12 -16.77 6.09
C GLY A 95 -6.35 -17.13 6.93
N ASN A 96 -6.44 -16.57 8.14
CA ASN A 96 -7.57 -16.75 9.07
C ASN A 96 -8.87 -16.04 8.67
N GLY A 97 -8.85 -15.22 7.61
CA GLY A 97 -10.04 -14.56 7.09
C GLY A 97 -10.56 -13.39 7.92
N ARG A 98 -9.82 -12.91 8.93
CA ARG A 98 -10.22 -11.76 9.78
C ARG A 98 -9.19 -10.63 9.71
N ASP A 99 -7.92 -10.99 9.89
CA ASP A 99 -6.82 -10.04 10.03
C ASP A 99 -6.31 -9.61 8.65
N TRP A 100 -5.44 -8.61 8.59
CA TRP A 100 -4.92 -8.06 7.33
C TRP A 100 -3.40 -7.96 7.35
N TRP A 101 -2.80 -8.24 6.20
CA TRP A 101 -1.43 -7.85 5.90
C TRP A 101 -1.46 -6.55 5.09
N VAL A 102 -0.68 -5.55 5.49
CA VAL A 102 -0.47 -4.29 4.77
C VAL A 102 0.97 -4.22 4.31
N TYR A 103 1.20 -3.85 3.05
CA TYR A 103 2.52 -3.84 2.42
C TYR A 103 2.90 -2.45 1.93
N CYS A 104 4.18 -2.13 2.09
CA CYS A 104 4.87 -1.06 1.37
C CYS A 104 6.27 -1.55 0.97
N HIS A 105 6.98 -0.76 0.16
CA HIS A 105 8.24 -1.17 -0.43
C HIS A 105 9.28 -0.07 -0.28
N GLN A 106 10.50 -0.43 0.09
CA GLN A 106 11.62 0.51 0.19
C GLN A 106 12.09 0.89 -1.23
N ALA A 107 12.25 2.18 -1.48
CA ALA A 107 12.74 2.70 -2.74
C ALA A 107 14.12 2.12 -3.10
N ASN A 108 14.35 1.83 -4.39
CA ASN A 108 15.65 1.38 -4.92
C ASN A 108 16.21 0.09 -4.28
N THR A 109 15.34 -0.80 -3.80
CA THR A 109 15.75 -2.11 -3.26
C THR A 109 14.74 -3.20 -3.67
N ALA A 110 14.96 -4.45 -3.25
CA ALA A 110 13.96 -5.52 -3.32
C ALA A 110 13.20 -5.70 -1.99
N ARG A 111 13.23 -4.70 -1.10
CA ARG A 111 12.73 -4.81 0.27
C ARG A 111 11.27 -4.45 0.37
N TYR A 112 10.46 -5.43 0.77
CA TYR A 112 9.09 -5.25 1.20
C TYR A 112 9.00 -5.17 2.72
N TYR A 113 8.24 -4.19 3.20
CA TYR A 113 7.76 -4.11 4.57
C TYR A 113 6.34 -4.64 4.63
N ARG A 114 6.01 -5.43 5.65
CA ARG A 114 4.64 -5.87 5.93
C ARG A 114 4.25 -5.66 7.38
N PHE A 115 2.99 -5.34 7.60
CA PHE A 115 2.41 -5.14 8.92
C PHE A 115 1.18 -6.03 9.07
N LEU A 116 1.05 -6.68 10.22
CA LEU A 116 -0.13 -7.45 10.59
C LEU A 116 -1.10 -6.56 11.34
N VAL A 117 -2.31 -6.37 10.82
CA VAL A 117 -3.43 -5.72 11.51
C VAL A 117 -4.33 -6.80 12.08
N ASP A 118 -4.37 -6.93 13.39
CA ASP A 118 -5.14 -7.93 14.14
C ASP A 118 -5.89 -7.28 15.32
N PRO A 119 -6.67 -8.03 16.14
CA PRO A 119 -7.43 -7.44 17.24
C PRO A 119 -6.59 -6.79 18.35
N THR A 120 -5.28 -7.03 18.38
CA THR A 120 -4.35 -6.41 19.32
C THR A 120 -3.76 -5.09 18.80
N GLY A 121 -3.88 -4.83 17.49
CA GLY A 121 -3.42 -3.61 16.84
C GLY A 121 -2.62 -3.90 15.57
N ILE A 122 -1.58 -3.09 15.35
CA ILE A 122 -0.68 -3.20 14.19
C ILE A 122 0.66 -3.73 14.69
N ASN A 123 1.10 -4.87 14.15
CA ASN A 123 2.36 -5.53 14.48
C ASN A 123 3.32 -5.49 13.29
N GLY A 124 4.61 -5.28 13.54
CA GLY A 124 5.64 -5.15 12.51
C GLY A 124 6.55 -3.94 12.75
N PRO A 125 7.33 -3.51 11.73
CA PRO A 125 7.39 -4.08 10.39
C PRO A 125 8.06 -5.47 10.39
N PHE A 126 7.51 -6.40 9.62
CA PHE A 126 8.23 -7.59 9.18
C PHE A 126 8.86 -7.29 7.81
N ILE A 127 10.10 -7.74 7.62
CA ILE A 127 10.90 -7.39 6.45
C ILE A 127 11.08 -8.62 5.58
N GLN A 128 11.04 -8.43 4.27
CA GLN A 128 11.40 -9.45 3.30
C GLN A 128 12.11 -8.81 2.11
N ASP A 129 13.30 -9.30 1.80
CA ASP A 129 14.02 -8.95 0.57
C ASP A 129 13.72 -10.03 -0.48
N ILE A 130 13.00 -9.69 -1.55
CA ILE A 130 12.61 -10.63 -2.61
C ILE A 130 12.25 -9.90 -3.90
N GLY A 131 12.55 -10.54 -5.03
CA GLY A 131 12.25 -10.01 -6.35
C GLY A 131 13.38 -9.13 -6.88
N GLU A 132 13.05 -8.34 -7.88
CA GLU A 132 13.99 -7.44 -8.52
C GLU A 132 14.05 -6.06 -7.85
N THR A 133 15.17 -5.36 -8.04
CA THR A 133 15.37 -4.00 -7.52
C THR A 133 15.12 -2.99 -8.63
N TRP A 134 14.17 -2.08 -8.38
CA TRP A 134 13.78 -1.07 -9.35
C TRP A 134 13.79 0.32 -8.74
N GLU A 135 14.05 1.32 -9.59
CA GLU A 135 13.91 2.71 -9.21
C GLU A 135 12.42 3.04 -8.96
N PRO A 136 12.12 3.94 -8.01
CA PRO A 136 10.76 4.42 -7.79
C PRO A 136 10.14 4.92 -9.08
N GLN A 137 9.02 4.31 -9.46
CA GLN A 137 8.33 4.59 -10.71
C GLN A 137 6.82 4.52 -10.53
N GLY A 138 6.10 5.00 -11.54
CA GLY A 138 4.68 4.79 -11.66
C GLY A 138 4.31 3.31 -11.76
N GLY A 139 3.04 3.02 -11.58
CA GLY A 139 2.49 1.67 -11.68
C GLY A 139 1.52 1.37 -10.55
N GLN A 140 1.20 0.09 -10.42
CA GLN A 140 0.21 -0.38 -9.46
C GLN A 140 0.58 -1.78 -8.98
N GLY A 141 0.29 -2.07 -7.71
CA GLY A 141 0.27 -3.42 -7.17
C GLY A 141 -1.16 -3.91 -6.95
N CYS A 142 -1.44 -5.18 -7.20
CA CYS A 142 -2.72 -5.78 -6.81
C CYS A 142 -2.56 -7.24 -6.37
N PHE A 143 -3.41 -7.65 -5.44
CA PHE A 143 -3.58 -9.04 -5.08
C PHE A 143 -4.67 -9.67 -5.94
N SER A 144 -4.51 -10.96 -6.25
CA SER A 144 -5.59 -11.81 -6.73
C SER A 144 -6.74 -11.89 -5.71
N GLN A 145 -7.95 -12.22 -6.17
CA GLN A 145 -9.15 -12.20 -5.34
C GLN A 145 -9.08 -13.15 -4.13
N ASP A 146 -8.39 -14.29 -4.28
CA ASP A 146 -8.16 -15.26 -3.21
C ASP A 146 -6.91 -14.93 -2.36
N GLY A 147 -6.15 -13.92 -2.77
CA GLY A 147 -4.94 -13.43 -2.13
C GLY A 147 -3.74 -14.38 -2.25
N SER A 148 -3.79 -15.37 -3.13
CA SER A 148 -2.71 -16.36 -3.33
C SER A 148 -1.57 -15.83 -4.21
N LYS A 149 -1.83 -14.75 -4.94
CA LYS A 149 -0.87 -14.07 -5.81
C LYS A 149 -0.87 -12.57 -5.62
N PHE A 150 0.31 -11.97 -5.75
CA PHE A 150 0.53 -10.54 -5.82
C PHE A 150 1.18 -10.20 -7.16
N ALA A 151 0.70 -9.15 -7.82
CA ALA A 151 1.30 -8.63 -9.04
C ALA A 151 1.68 -7.17 -8.80
N ASN A 152 2.90 -6.81 -9.15
CA ASN A 152 3.43 -5.45 -9.06
C ASN A 152 3.91 -5.03 -10.44
N TYR A 153 3.27 -4.02 -11.01
CA TYR A 153 3.64 -3.45 -12.28
C TYR A 153 4.44 -2.16 -12.07
N TRP A 154 5.48 -2.00 -12.87
CA TRP A 154 6.36 -0.85 -12.94
C TRP A 154 6.32 -0.30 -14.37
N SER A 155 6.19 1.01 -14.53
CA SER A 155 6.02 1.65 -15.84
C SER A 155 7.18 1.48 -16.83
N VAL A 156 8.38 1.13 -16.33
CA VAL A 156 9.59 0.91 -17.14
C VAL A 156 10.18 -0.48 -16.90
N SER A 157 9.92 -1.05 -15.72
CA SER A 157 10.54 -2.29 -15.25
C SER A 157 9.57 -3.48 -15.24
N ASP A 158 8.51 -3.38 -16.05
CA ASP A 158 7.60 -4.47 -16.39
C ASP A 158 6.76 -5.00 -15.21
N LEU A 159 6.34 -6.26 -15.33
CA LEU A 159 5.43 -6.92 -14.41
C LEU A 159 6.16 -8.01 -13.61
N GLU A 160 6.01 -7.94 -12.29
CA GLU A 160 6.46 -8.98 -11.37
C GLU A 160 5.26 -9.64 -10.69
N ILE A 161 5.29 -10.97 -10.59
CA ILE A 161 4.23 -11.76 -9.95
C ILE A 161 4.86 -12.65 -8.89
N PHE A 162 4.22 -12.72 -7.73
CA PHE A 162 4.62 -13.55 -6.61
C PHE A 162 3.47 -14.47 -6.19
N ASP A 163 3.80 -15.64 -5.68
CA ASP A 163 2.91 -16.41 -4.81
C ASP A 163 2.94 -15.82 -3.39
N VAL A 164 1.85 -15.98 -2.65
CA VAL A 164 1.65 -15.37 -1.31
C VAL A 164 1.21 -16.43 -0.32
N ASP A 165 1.90 -16.53 0.81
CA ASP A 165 1.43 -17.28 1.98
C ASP A 165 0.64 -16.31 2.86
N ARG A 166 -0.70 -16.41 2.83
CA ARG A 166 -1.56 -15.51 3.60
C ARG A 166 -1.45 -15.70 5.12
N CYS A 167 -0.91 -16.81 5.61
CA CYS A 167 -0.71 -17.04 7.03
C CYS A 167 0.55 -16.33 7.57
N THR A 168 1.61 -16.24 6.76
CA THR A 168 2.87 -15.56 7.17
C THR A 168 3.02 -14.16 6.57
N GLY A 169 2.25 -13.86 5.53
CA GLY A 169 2.37 -12.66 4.72
C GLY A 169 3.59 -12.67 3.80
N GLU A 170 4.28 -13.80 3.62
CA GLU A 170 5.48 -13.87 2.80
C GLU A 170 5.16 -14.05 1.31
N PHE A 171 5.96 -13.39 0.49
CA PHE A 171 5.99 -13.61 -0.95
C PHE A 171 6.99 -14.72 -1.31
N TYR A 172 6.74 -15.48 -2.36
CA TYR A 172 7.68 -16.48 -2.87
C TYR A 172 7.46 -16.74 -4.36
N ASN A 173 8.37 -17.48 -5.00
CA ASN A 173 8.36 -17.78 -6.43
C ASN A 173 8.17 -16.54 -7.34
N PRO A 174 9.07 -15.54 -7.28
CA PRO A 174 8.97 -14.36 -8.14
C PRO A 174 9.06 -14.75 -9.62
N VAL A 175 8.17 -14.21 -10.43
CA VAL A 175 8.14 -14.34 -11.89
C VAL A 175 8.10 -12.96 -12.50
N HIS A 176 9.17 -12.62 -13.23
CA HIS A 176 9.24 -11.41 -14.03
C HIS A 176 8.74 -11.70 -15.45
N ILE A 177 7.79 -10.90 -15.93
CA ILE A 177 7.25 -10.93 -17.29
C ILE A 177 7.56 -9.59 -17.96
N PRO A 178 8.48 -9.57 -18.93
CA PRO A 178 8.75 -8.37 -19.71
C PRO A 178 7.52 -7.91 -20.49
N ILE A 179 7.18 -6.64 -20.39
CA ILE A 179 6.08 -6.00 -21.11
C ILE A 179 6.73 -5.03 -22.10
N SER A 180 6.47 -5.21 -23.40
CA SER A 180 6.97 -4.27 -24.39
C SER A 180 6.11 -3.00 -24.37
N ASP A 181 6.24 -2.20 -23.32
CA ASP A 181 5.58 -0.91 -23.19
C ASP A 181 6.53 0.24 -23.51
N GLY A 182 5.98 1.27 -24.15
CA GLY A 182 6.71 2.49 -24.40
C GLY A 182 6.53 3.40 -23.18
N GLU A 183 7.38 3.23 -22.15
CA GLU A 183 7.63 4.21 -21.07
C GLU A 183 6.36 4.98 -20.63
N GLY A 184 5.33 4.27 -20.15
CA GLY A 184 3.99 4.81 -19.92
C GLY A 184 3.46 4.53 -18.52
N LEU A 185 2.53 5.38 -18.05
CA LEU A 185 1.79 5.07 -16.83
C LEU A 185 0.92 3.83 -17.07
N GLY A 186 0.72 3.01 -16.05
CA GLY A 186 -0.05 1.79 -16.22
C GLY A 186 -0.53 1.18 -14.91
N GLY A 187 -1.31 0.12 -15.06
CA GLY A 187 -2.00 -0.53 -13.97
C GLY A 187 -2.11 -2.02 -14.20
N VAL A 188 -2.38 -2.74 -13.12
CA VAL A 188 -2.50 -4.19 -13.13
C VAL A 188 -3.76 -4.62 -12.37
N ALA A 189 -4.47 -5.60 -12.91
CA ALA A 189 -5.66 -6.16 -12.29
C ALA A 189 -5.80 -7.66 -12.58
N PHE A 190 -6.03 -8.47 -11.54
CA PHE A 190 -6.44 -9.85 -11.72
C PHE A 190 -7.92 -9.94 -12.13
N SER A 191 -8.24 -10.88 -13.02
CA SER A 191 -9.62 -11.33 -13.24
C SER A 191 -10.25 -11.86 -11.95
N PRO A 192 -11.59 -11.81 -11.80
CA PRO A 192 -12.26 -12.32 -10.61
C PRO A 192 -11.99 -13.80 -10.31
N SER A 193 -11.70 -14.60 -11.34
CA SER A 193 -11.34 -16.02 -11.20
C SER A 193 -9.86 -16.25 -10.86
N GLY A 194 -9.01 -15.21 -10.91
CA GLY A 194 -7.56 -15.32 -10.77
C GLY A 194 -6.83 -15.95 -11.96
N GLN A 195 -7.56 -16.37 -13.01
CA GLN A 195 -6.98 -17.08 -14.16
C GLN A 195 -6.20 -16.14 -15.10
N TYR A 196 -6.66 -14.90 -15.23
CA TYR A 196 -6.04 -13.88 -16.08
C TYR A 196 -5.55 -12.71 -15.24
N LEU A 197 -4.47 -12.09 -15.73
CA LEU A 197 -3.91 -10.84 -15.24
C LEU A 197 -3.91 -9.86 -16.40
N TYR A 198 -4.49 -8.69 -16.20
CA TYR A 198 -4.55 -7.61 -17.18
C TYR A 198 -3.54 -6.55 -16.81
N VAL A 199 -2.77 -6.11 -17.80
CA VAL A 199 -1.88 -4.95 -17.70
C VAL A 199 -2.40 -3.90 -18.68
N SER A 200 -2.55 -2.66 -18.21
CA SER A 200 -2.94 -1.53 -19.05
C SER A 200 -1.80 -0.54 -19.17
N LEU A 201 -1.64 -0.01 -20.38
CA LEU A 201 -0.69 1.04 -20.73
C LEU A 201 -1.49 2.30 -21.09
N THR A 202 -1.08 3.45 -20.57
CA THR A 202 -1.66 4.76 -20.89
C THR A 202 -0.61 5.70 -21.45
#